data_AF-A0A0J6L3T3-F1
#
_entry.id   AF-A0A0J6L3T3-F1
#
_cell.length_a   1.000
_cell.length_b   1.000
_cell.length_c   1.000
_cell.angle_alpha   90.00
_cell.angle_beta   90.00
_cell.angle_gamma   90.00
#
_symmetry.space_group_name_H-M   'P 1'
#
loop_
_entity.id
_entity.type
_entity.pdbx_description
1 polymer ?
#
loop_
_entity_poly.entity_id
_entity_poly.type
_entity_poly.pdbx_seq_one_letter_code
_entity_poly.pdbx_strand_id
1 'polypeptide(L)'
;MKRKKPIYVATEMKTTMEKLWEYTQQPDIHTEWDARFTEISYLEKKEGEPQKFLYKTKIGFGLEIAGEGESIGEIRKDILTPLCSWMRREKKL
;
A
#
# COMPACT_ATOMS: atom_id res chain seq x y z
N MET A 1 2.23 -12.78 -29.21
CA MET A 1 3.15 -12.79 -28.06
C MET A 1 2.53 -13.58 -26.91
N LYS A 2 3.26 -14.49 -26.27
CA LYS A 2 2.76 -15.28 -25.12
C LYS A 2 2.71 -14.35 -23.89
N ARG A 3 1.56 -14.22 -23.23
CA ARG A 3 1.46 -13.44 -21.98
C ARG A 3 2.35 -14.09 -20.91
N LYS A 4 3.21 -13.31 -20.27
CA LYS A 4 4.00 -13.78 -19.12
C LYS A 4 3.06 -14.13 -17.98
N LYS A 5 3.33 -15.21 -17.26
CA LYS A 5 2.58 -15.57 -16.04
C LYS A 5 2.81 -14.49 -14.97
N PRO A 6 1.80 -14.12 -14.18
CA PRO A 6 1.95 -13.15 -13.11
C PRO A 6 2.89 -13.71 -12.01
N ILE A 7 3.57 -12.81 -11.31
CA ILE A 7 4.36 -13.13 -10.13
C ILE A 7 3.46 -12.91 -8.91
N TYR A 8 3.37 -13.90 -8.03
CA TYR A 8 2.72 -13.79 -6.73
C TYR A 8 3.78 -13.91 -5.63
N VAL A 9 3.80 -12.96 -4.70
CA VAL A 9 4.72 -12.93 -3.56
C VAL A 9 3.89 -12.68 -2.30
N ALA A 10 4.17 -13.45 -1.24
CA ALA A 10 3.53 -13.30 0.05
C ALA A 10 4.53 -13.57 1.17
N THR A 11 4.29 -12.96 2.33
CA THR A 11 5.07 -13.19 3.56
C THR A 11 4.14 -13.05 4.77
N GLU A 12 4.54 -13.64 5.90
CA GLU A 12 3.82 -13.49 7.16
C GLU A 12 4.32 -12.27 7.93
N MET A 13 3.40 -11.49 8.50
CA MET A 13 3.73 -10.30 9.30
C MET A 13 2.95 -10.31 10.61
N LYS A 14 3.63 -10.07 11.73
CA LYS A 14 3.03 -9.94 13.06
C LYS A 14 2.47 -8.53 13.27
N THR A 15 1.38 -8.20 12.57
CA THR A 15 0.71 -6.90 12.62
C THR A 15 -0.80 -7.06 12.38
N THR A 16 -1.58 -6.00 12.58
CA THR A 16 -2.99 -5.98 12.16
C THR A 16 -3.14 -5.50 10.72
N MET A 17 -4.29 -5.78 10.11
CA MET A 17 -4.55 -5.33 8.73
C MET A 17 -4.65 -3.80 8.66
N GLU A 18 -5.18 -3.15 9.69
CA GLU A 18 -5.28 -1.69 9.76
C GLU A 18 -3.89 -1.04 9.78
N LYS A 19 -2.98 -1.57 10.59
CA LYS A 19 -1.61 -1.07 10.66
C LYS A 19 -0.85 -1.36 9.38
N LEU A 20 -1.01 -2.55 8.79
CA LEU A 20 -0.40 -2.86 7.49
C LEU A 20 -0.91 -1.91 6.40
N TRP A 21 -2.22 -1.61 6.40
CA TRP A 21 -2.85 -0.70 5.47
C TRP A 21 -2.31 0.73 5.63
N GLU A 22 -2.27 1.25 6.86
CA GLU A 22 -1.71 2.58 7.14
C GLU A 22 -0.28 2.73 6.60
N TYR A 23 0.60 1.77 6.91
CA TYR A 23 2.00 1.82 6.49
C TYR A 23 2.19 1.69 4.96
N THR A 24 1.24 1.10 4.26
CA THR A 24 1.31 0.93 2.79
C THR A 24 0.50 1.96 2.01
N GLN A 25 -0.38 2.72 2.66
CA GLN A 25 -1.28 3.68 2.01
C GLN A 25 -1.16 5.12 2.52
N GLN A 26 -0.40 5.39 3.59
CA GLN A 26 -0.03 6.77 3.97
C GLN A 26 1.26 7.16 3.27
N PRO A 27 1.26 8.17 2.37
CA PRO A 27 2.42 8.48 1.52
C PRO A 27 3.72 8.76 2.26
N ASP A 28 3.63 9.49 3.38
CA ASP A 28 4.75 9.87 4.24
C ASP A 28 5.37 8.66 4.94
N ILE A 29 4.56 7.70 5.38
CA ILE A 29 5.05 6.46 6.00
C ILE A 29 5.56 5.48 4.92
N HIS A 30 4.92 5.44 3.76
CA HIS A 30 5.27 4.52 2.68
C HIS A 30 6.69 4.78 2.16
N THR A 31 7.07 6.04 1.99
CA THR A 31 8.43 6.39 1.55
C THR A 31 9.52 6.00 2.55
N GLU A 32 9.20 5.79 3.83
CA GLU A 32 10.20 5.41 4.84
C GLU A 32 10.76 3.98 4.64
N TRP A 33 9.96 3.06 4.10
CA TRP A 33 10.35 1.66 3.95
C TRP A 33 10.50 1.22 2.49
N ASP A 34 9.85 1.90 1.55
CA ASP A 34 9.91 1.56 0.13
C ASP A 34 11.00 2.38 -0.58
N ALA A 35 12.22 1.82 -0.60
CA ALA A 35 13.40 2.46 -1.18
C ALA A 35 13.28 2.83 -2.68
N ARG A 36 12.22 2.36 -3.36
CA ARG A 36 11.93 2.77 -4.74
C ARG A 36 11.43 4.21 -4.81
N PHE A 37 10.85 4.74 -3.74
CA PHE A 37 10.21 6.04 -3.73
C PHE A 37 10.88 6.97 -2.73
N THR A 38 11.34 8.11 -3.20
CA THR A 38 11.81 9.20 -2.34
C THR A 38 10.68 10.16 -1.99
N GLU A 39 9.65 10.24 -2.83
CA GLU A 39 8.43 11.03 -2.58
C GLU A 39 7.22 10.31 -3.17
N ILE A 40 6.09 10.37 -2.46
CA ILE A 40 4.77 9.96 -2.94
C ILE A 40 3.78 11.06 -2.57
N SER A 41 2.89 11.42 -3.49
CA SER A 41 1.80 12.35 -3.22
C SER A 41 0.51 11.85 -3.84
N TYR A 42 -0.55 11.74 -3.03
CA TYR A 42 -1.86 11.33 -3.53
C TYR A 42 -2.54 12.46 -4.29
N LEU A 43 -3.18 12.09 -5.39
CA LEU A 43 -4.13 12.94 -6.07
C LEU A 43 -5.49 12.82 -5.39
N GLU A 44 -6.34 13.82 -5.57
CA GLU A 44 -7.71 13.80 -5.06
C GLU A 44 -8.44 12.54 -5.58
N LYS A 45 -9.00 11.77 -4.65
CA LYS A 45 -9.70 10.52 -4.96
C LYS A 45 -11.16 10.80 -5.26
N LYS A 46 -11.64 10.27 -6.39
CA LYS A 46 -13.07 10.19 -6.68
C LYS A 46 -13.65 8.90 -6.12
N GLU A 47 -14.88 8.96 -5.63
CA GLU A 47 -15.58 7.78 -5.14
C GLU A 47 -15.71 6.72 -6.24
N GLY A 48 -15.43 5.46 -5.92
CA GLY A 48 -15.47 4.34 -6.86
C GLY A 48 -14.24 4.18 -7.77
N GLU A 49 -13.31 5.14 -7.76
CA GLU A 49 -12.10 5.09 -8.59
C GLU A 49 -10.87 4.61 -7.78
N PRO A 50 -9.86 4.01 -8.44
CA PRO A 50 -8.56 3.75 -7.82
C PRO A 50 -7.94 5.02 -7.24
N GLN A 51 -7.20 4.88 -6.14
CA GLN A 51 -6.41 5.98 -5.59
C GLN A 51 -5.22 6.25 -6.52
N LYS A 52 -5.19 7.40 -7.19
CA LYS A 52 -4.04 7.81 -8.01
C LYS A 52 -2.99 8.54 -7.19
N PHE A 53 -1.72 8.41 -7.57
CA PHE A 53 -0.63 9.09 -6.91
C PHE A 53 0.49 9.44 -7.88
N LEU A 54 1.25 10.49 -7.55
CA LEU A 54 2.52 10.80 -8.16
C LEU A 54 3.63 10.20 -7.29
N TYR A 55 4.68 9.70 -7.91
CA TYR A 55 5.88 9.27 -7.22
C TYR A 55 7.12 9.87 -7.83
N LYS A 56 8.17 9.98 -7.01
CA LYS A 56 9.51 10.33 -7.46
C LYS A 56 10.55 9.40 -6.85
N THR A 57 11.63 9.20 -7.60
CA THR A 57 12.87 8.56 -7.15
C THR A 57 14.04 9.49 -7.46
N LYS A 58 14.61 10.12 -6.43
CA LYS A 58 15.84 10.90 -6.56
C LYS A 58 17.04 9.95 -6.54
N ILE A 59 17.81 9.92 -7.63
CA ILE A 59 18.97 9.02 -7.78
C ILE A 59 20.32 9.73 -7.53
N GLY A 60 20.28 11.02 -7.16
CA GLY A 60 21.47 11.84 -6.89
C GLY A 60 21.90 12.70 -8.07
N PHE A 61 22.85 13.61 -7.85
CA PHE A 61 23.40 14.53 -8.87
C PHE A 61 22.35 15.34 -9.64
N GLY A 62 21.24 15.69 -8.98
CA GLY A 62 20.13 16.44 -9.59
C GLY A 62 19.24 15.62 -10.53
N LEU A 63 19.44 14.30 -10.62
CA LEU A 63 18.60 13.42 -11.44
C LEU A 63 17.43 12.85 -10.61
N GLU A 64 16.25 12.88 -11.21
CA GLU A 64 15.05 12.25 -10.66
C GLU A 64 14.25 11.51 -11.74
N ILE A 65 13.57 10.45 -11.33
CA ILE A 65 12.54 9.75 -12.11
C ILE A 65 11.21 10.10 -11.46
N ALA A 66 10.24 10.54 -12.26
CA ALA A 66 8.89 10.82 -11.81
C ALA A 66 7.87 10.03 -12.64
N GLY A 67 6.74 9.68 -12.01
CA GLY A 67 5.68 8.98 -12.70
C GLY A 67 4.36 8.99 -11.92
N GLU A 68 3.35 8.40 -12.53
CA GLU A 68 2.02 8.22 -11.95
C GLU A 68 1.77 6.75 -11.65
N GLY A 69 1.03 6.48 -10.58
CA GLY A 69 0.60 5.15 -10.19
C GLY A 69 -0.84 5.16 -9.67
N GLU A 70 -1.38 3.96 -9.51
CA GLU A 70 -2.71 3.75 -8.93
C GLU A 70 -2.71 2.59 -7.93
N SER A 71 -3.45 2.76 -6.84
CA SER A 71 -3.75 1.73 -5.86
C SER A 71 -5.22 1.35 -5.97
N ILE A 72 -5.47 0.08 -6.31
CA ILE A 72 -6.81 -0.51 -6.47
C ILE A 72 -7.29 -1.24 -5.22
N GLY A 73 -6.44 -1.32 -4.18
CA GLY A 73 -6.80 -2.01 -2.95
C GLY A 73 -7.87 -1.23 -2.18
N GLU A 74 -8.66 -1.96 -1.40
CA GLU A 74 -9.63 -1.37 -0.47
C GLU A 74 -9.54 -2.04 0.90
N ILE A 75 -9.73 -1.25 1.95
CA ILE A 75 -9.90 -1.75 3.31
C ILE A 75 -11.37 -1.75 3.70
N ARG A 76 -11.94 -2.94 3.85
CA ARG A 76 -13.34 -3.16 4.25
C ARG A 76 -13.44 -3.25 5.78
N LYS A 77 -13.59 -2.09 6.42
CA LYS A 77 -13.68 -1.97 7.89
C LYS A 77 -14.87 -2.76 8.48
N ASP A 78 -15.96 -2.87 7.72
CA ASP A 78 -17.14 -3.66 8.06
C ASP A 78 -16.84 -5.16 8.22
N ILE A 79 -15.86 -5.67 7.47
CA ILE A 79 -15.41 -7.06 7.56
C ILE A 79 -14.29 -7.22 8.60
N LEU A 80 -13.34 -6.29 8.61
CA LEU A 80 -12.16 -6.37 9.47
C LEU A 80 -12.48 -6.23 10.96
N THR A 81 -13.39 -5.33 11.33
CA THR A 81 -13.68 -5.07 12.75
C THR A 81 -14.25 -6.31 13.45
N PRO A 82 -15.27 -7.02 12.90
CA PRO A 82 -15.73 -8.29 13.47
C PRO A 82 -14.68 -9.40 13.42
N LEU A 83 -13.95 -9.52 12.31
CA LEU A 83 -12.93 -10.57 12.12
C LEU A 83 -11.79 -10.44 13.15
N CYS A 84 -11.23 -9.24 13.32
CA CYS A 84 -10.18 -8.98 14.31
C CYS A 84 -10.68 -9.14 15.75
N SER A 85 -11.95 -8.80 16.02
CA SER A 85 -12.57 -9.06 17.35
C SER A 85 -12.67 -10.55 17.65
N TRP A 86 -13.06 -11.36 16.65
CA TRP A 86 -13.10 -12.82 16.77
C TRP A 86 -11.71 -13.43 16.91
N MET A 87 -10.75 -13.03 16.06
CA MET A 87 -9.36 -13.53 16.11
C MET A 87 -8.69 -13.28 17.47
N ARG A 88 -8.88 -12.08 18.06
CA ARG A 88 -8.37 -11.78 19.41
C ARG A 88 -9.00 -12.67 20.48
N ARG A 89 -10.31 -12.95 20.37
CA ARG A 89 -11.04 -13.80 21.31
C ARG A 89 -10.59 -15.26 21.27
N GLU A 90 -10.42 -15.83 20.08
CA GLU A 90 -10.09 -17.26 19.94
C GLU A 90 -8.59 -17.56 20.03
N LYS A 91 -7.72 -16.68 19.54
CA LYS A 91 -6.27 -16.94 19.52
C LYS A 91 -5.52 -16.48 20.78
N LYS A 92 -6.18 -15.83 21.75
CA LYS A 92 -5.52 -15.19 22.92
C LYS A 92 -4.28 -14.38 22.52
N LEU A 93 -4.40 -13.57 21.46
CA LEU A 93 -3.42 -12.53 21.12
C LEU A 93 -3.79 -11.23 21.83
#